data_AF-A0A497GP22-F1
#
_entry.id   AF-A0A497GP22-F1
#
_cell.length_a   1.000
_cell.length_b   1.000
_cell.length_c   1.000
_cell.angle_alpha   90.00
_cell.angle_beta   90.00
_cell.angle_gamma   90.00
#
_symmetry.space_group_name_H-M   'P 1'
#
loop_
_entity.id
_entity.type
_entity.pdbx_description
1 polymer ?
#
loop_
_entity_poly.entity_id
_entity_poly.type
_entity_poly.pdbx_seq_one_letter_code
_entity_poly.pdbx_strand_id
1 'polypeptide(L)'
;MRKMDYEIILPLKVRTLTIAKAYKYIEAIQSYPGDWSLVVVTGNVEKLKKARFLEGITPLPTTYGALCFPELYLNDELLVAMLKEKLDEEEVVGIIKAINRGERIHRLIPRSLLREVEQRMTDLIAGADFEVFIPLEEITKELDEIVKRINLIEYFELFKTSAFPVEPELVEEILDRAYHVGEYLSGLEKIFDEAKEEELDILRVEGFIKSDMKLKELEETLQSLVDQVPAKRVTLMFTRVIL
;
A
#
# COMPACT_ATOMS: atom_id res chain seq x y z
N MET A 1 -25.60 -10.21 -13.93
CA MET A 1 -24.22 -10.49 -13.52
C MET A 1 -23.54 -9.15 -13.30
N ARG A 2 -23.15 -8.81 -12.07
CA ARG A 2 -22.16 -7.73 -11.87
C ARG A 2 -20.88 -8.19 -12.56
N LYS A 3 -20.28 -7.33 -13.38
CA LYS A 3 -18.95 -7.56 -13.92
C LYS A 3 -18.02 -7.67 -12.69
N MET A 4 -17.20 -8.71 -12.65
CA MET A 4 -16.29 -8.93 -11.53
C MET A 4 -15.13 -7.94 -11.67
N ASP A 5 -15.26 -6.81 -10.98
CA ASP A 5 -14.29 -5.72 -11.08
C ASP A 5 -13.29 -5.79 -9.92
N TYR A 6 -12.00 -5.57 -10.21
CA TYR A 6 -10.94 -5.30 -9.26
C TYR A 6 -11.28 -3.99 -8.57
N GLU A 7 -11.46 -4.06 -7.26
CA GLU A 7 -11.85 -2.92 -6.44
C GLU A 7 -11.08 -2.97 -5.13
N ILE A 8 -10.51 -1.83 -4.76
CA ILE A 8 -10.07 -1.55 -3.40
C ILE A 8 -11.35 -1.34 -2.58
N ILE A 9 -11.59 -2.13 -1.55
CA ILE A 9 -12.87 -2.12 -0.84
C ILE A 9 -12.93 -0.92 0.11
N LEU A 10 -13.16 0.25 -0.47
CA LEU A 10 -13.26 1.55 0.19
C LEU A 10 -14.40 2.37 -0.42
N PRO A 11 -14.90 3.39 0.29
CA PRO A 11 -15.98 4.21 -0.24
C PRO A 11 -15.57 4.87 -1.56
N LEU A 12 -16.45 4.89 -2.56
CA LEU A 12 -16.16 5.47 -3.88
C LEU A 12 -15.60 6.91 -3.82
N LYS A 13 -16.03 7.70 -2.84
CA LYS A 13 -15.51 9.06 -2.58
C LYS A 13 -14.00 9.09 -2.27
N VAL A 14 -13.45 8.02 -1.70
CA VAL A 14 -12.02 7.86 -1.43
C VAL A 14 -11.32 7.33 -2.68
N ARG A 15 -11.89 6.31 -3.35
CA ARG A 15 -11.31 5.69 -4.56
C ARG A 15 -11.17 6.64 -5.75
N THR A 16 -11.99 7.69 -5.78
CA THR A 16 -11.92 8.75 -6.80
C THR A 16 -10.90 9.85 -6.51
N LEU A 17 -10.27 9.83 -5.33
CA LEU A 17 -9.18 10.73 -4.98
C LEU A 17 -7.88 10.33 -5.67
N THR A 18 -7.02 11.31 -5.88
CA THR A 18 -5.61 11.08 -6.26
C THR A 18 -4.85 10.49 -5.09
N ILE A 19 -3.74 9.78 -5.32
CA ILE A 19 -2.89 9.20 -4.27
C ILE A 19 -2.53 10.24 -3.20
N ALA A 20 -2.08 11.42 -3.63
CA ALA A 20 -1.76 12.52 -2.72
C ALA A 20 -2.93 12.92 -1.80
N LYS A 21 -4.16 12.95 -2.33
CA LYS A 21 -5.36 13.31 -1.58
C LYS A 21 -5.89 12.16 -0.73
N ALA A 22 -5.67 10.92 -1.15
CA ALA A 22 -6.03 9.72 -0.42
C ALA A 22 -5.06 9.38 0.71
N TYR A 23 -3.88 10.02 0.76
CA TYR A 23 -2.79 9.74 1.69
C TYR A 23 -3.25 9.49 3.13
N LYS A 24 -4.08 10.36 3.71
CA LYS A 24 -4.53 10.19 5.11
C LYS A 24 -5.36 8.93 5.34
N TYR A 25 -6.10 8.47 4.32
CA TYR A 25 -6.84 7.21 4.39
C TYR A 25 -5.90 6.02 4.24
N ILE A 26 -4.96 6.10 3.31
CA ILE A 26 -3.92 5.09 3.09
C ILE A 26 -3.10 4.92 4.38
N GLU A 27 -2.61 6.01 4.95
CA GLU A 27 -1.86 6.06 6.21
C GLU A 27 -2.68 5.46 7.34
N ALA A 28 -3.92 5.91 7.55
CA ALA A 28 -4.77 5.42 8.65
C ALA A 28 -5.00 3.90 8.60
N ILE A 29 -5.11 3.33 7.39
CA ILE A 29 -5.24 1.88 7.20
C ILE A 29 -3.88 1.21 7.41
N GLN A 30 -2.83 1.67 6.73
CA GLN A 30 -1.51 1.05 6.79
C GLN A 30 -0.84 1.14 8.16
N SER A 31 -1.13 2.16 8.95
CA SER A 31 -0.64 2.30 10.32
C SER A 31 -1.46 1.51 11.34
N TYR A 32 -2.56 0.88 10.92
CA TYR A 32 -3.41 0.12 11.84
C TYR A 32 -2.60 -1.08 12.38
N PRO A 33 -2.44 -1.21 13.70
CA PRO A 33 -1.66 -2.27 14.31
C PRO A 33 -2.50 -3.53 14.44
N GLY A 34 -3.01 -4.03 13.32
CA GLY A 34 -3.91 -5.17 13.31
C GLY A 34 -3.20 -6.47 13.67
N ASP A 35 -3.84 -7.31 14.47
CA ASP A 35 -3.28 -8.62 14.87
C ASP A 35 -3.56 -9.68 13.79
N TRP A 36 -3.04 -9.45 12.59
CA TRP A 36 -3.28 -10.34 11.46
C TRP A 36 -2.51 -11.65 11.60
N SER A 37 -3.21 -12.77 11.44
CA SER A 37 -2.63 -14.12 11.54
C SER A 37 -1.51 -14.42 10.53
N LEU A 38 -1.49 -13.73 9.38
CA LEU A 38 -0.45 -13.85 8.35
C LEU A 38 0.53 -12.67 8.44
N VAL A 39 1.83 -12.97 8.40
CA VAL A 39 2.91 -11.98 8.28
C VAL A 39 3.67 -12.22 6.97
N VAL A 40 3.65 -11.22 6.09
CA VAL A 40 4.35 -11.25 4.80
C VAL A 40 5.63 -10.44 4.88
N VAL A 41 6.75 -11.13 4.71
CA VAL A 41 8.09 -10.55 4.71
C VAL A 41 8.65 -10.65 3.30
N THR A 42 9.15 -9.52 2.82
CA THR A 42 9.57 -9.36 1.44
C THR A 42 10.95 -8.71 1.44
N GLY A 43 11.79 -9.10 0.48
CA GLY A 43 13.20 -8.70 0.41
C GLY A 43 14.16 -9.65 1.13
N ASN A 44 15.39 -9.18 1.34
CA ASN A 44 16.49 -10.05 1.79
C ASN A 44 16.45 -10.31 3.30
N VAL A 45 16.17 -11.57 3.69
CA VAL A 45 16.13 -12.08 5.07
C VAL A 45 17.42 -11.80 5.87
N GLU A 46 18.58 -11.74 5.23
CA GLU A 46 19.83 -11.40 5.91
C GLU A 46 19.94 -9.91 6.25
N LYS A 47 19.33 -9.04 5.43
CA LYS A 47 19.21 -7.62 5.78
C LYS A 47 18.22 -7.42 6.92
N LEU A 48 17.13 -8.19 6.95
CA LEU A 48 16.13 -8.19 8.05
C LEU A 48 16.78 -8.50 9.41
N LYS A 49 17.65 -9.51 9.47
CA LYS A 49 18.38 -9.86 10.71
C LYS A 49 19.28 -8.75 11.24
N LYS A 50 19.70 -7.82 10.38
CA LYS A 50 20.57 -6.67 10.73
C LYS A 50 19.79 -5.38 10.94
N ALA A 51 18.53 -5.33 10.50
CA ALA A 51 17.67 -4.18 10.66
C ALA A 51 17.35 -3.99 12.15
N ARG A 52 17.55 -2.77 12.65
CA ARG A 52 17.24 -2.43 14.05
C ARG A 52 15.76 -2.10 14.27
N PHE A 53 15.04 -1.81 13.20
CA PHE A 53 13.63 -1.45 13.21
C PHE A 53 12.98 -2.12 12.00
N LEU A 54 11.94 -2.91 12.26
CA LEU A 54 11.04 -3.46 11.25
C LEU A 54 9.72 -2.74 11.43
N GLU A 55 9.14 -2.26 10.35
CA GLU A 55 7.85 -1.57 10.38
C GLU A 55 6.83 -2.45 9.64
N GLY A 56 5.71 -2.72 10.30
CA GLY A 56 4.62 -3.49 9.72
C GLY A 56 3.56 -2.54 9.19
N ILE A 57 3.08 -2.78 7.97
CA ILE A 57 1.90 -2.09 7.44
C ILE A 57 0.75 -3.07 7.21
N THR A 58 -0.47 -2.58 7.42
CA THR A 58 -1.71 -3.29 7.10
C THR A 58 -2.13 -2.96 5.65
N PRO A 59 -2.37 -3.94 4.77
CA PRO A 59 -2.80 -3.68 3.40
C PRO A 59 -4.20 -3.05 3.35
N LEU A 60 -4.49 -2.38 2.25
CA LEU A 60 -5.85 -2.07 1.84
C LEU A 60 -6.50 -3.36 1.29
N PRO A 61 -7.70 -3.72 1.75
CA PRO A 61 -8.42 -4.88 1.25
C PRO A 61 -8.90 -4.66 -0.19
N THR A 62 -8.79 -5.68 -1.04
CA THR A 62 -9.30 -5.63 -2.42
C THR A 62 -10.15 -6.85 -2.75
N THR A 63 -10.90 -6.79 -3.86
CA THR A 63 -11.70 -7.94 -4.33
C THR A 63 -10.84 -9.12 -4.81
N TYR A 64 -9.56 -8.88 -5.10
CA TYR A 64 -8.58 -9.88 -5.55
C TYR A 64 -7.27 -9.73 -4.76
N GLY A 65 -7.40 -9.95 -3.45
CA GLY A 65 -6.32 -10.00 -2.49
C GLY A 65 -6.13 -8.71 -1.71
N ALA A 66 -4.98 -8.07 -1.87
CA ALA A 66 -4.53 -6.96 -1.03
C ALA A 66 -3.63 -5.97 -1.79
N LEU A 67 -3.65 -4.70 -1.38
CA LEU A 67 -2.85 -3.61 -1.95
C LEU A 67 -2.10 -2.86 -0.84
N CYS A 68 -0.82 -2.61 -1.02
CA CYS A 68 0.02 -1.81 -0.14
C CYS A 68 0.65 -0.63 -0.89
N PHE A 69 0.93 0.46 -0.18
CA PHE A 69 1.81 1.55 -0.62
C PHE A 69 3.03 1.62 0.32
N PRO A 70 4.06 0.80 0.11
CA PRO A 70 5.16 0.65 1.07
C PRO A 70 6.03 1.91 1.19
N GLU A 71 6.18 2.67 0.11
CA GLU A 71 7.05 3.84 0.06
C GLU A 71 6.36 5.04 -0.61
N LEU A 72 6.57 6.21 -0.03
CA LEU A 72 6.05 7.50 -0.52
C LEU A 72 7.22 8.41 -0.86
N TYR A 73 7.19 8.96 -2.06
CA TYR A 73 8.21 9.88 -2.54
C TYR A 73 7.71 11.31 -2.44
N LEU A 74 8.52 12.17 -1.83
CA LEU A 74 8.23 13.59 -1.71
C LEU A 74 8.88 14.38 -2.86
N ASN A 75 8.28 15.51 -3.19
CA ASN A 75 8.86 16.49 -4.09
C ASN A 75 9.90 17.31 -3.33
N ASP A 76 11.17 16.99 -3.57
CA ASP A 76 12.31 17.66 -2.92
C ASP A 76 12.31 19.17 -3.11
N GLU A 77 11.96 19.68 -4.30
CA GLU A 77 11.93 21.12 -4.57
C GLU A 77 10.89 21.84 -3.72
N LEU A 78 9.68 21.26 -3.61
CA LEU A 78 8.60 21.80 -2.78
C LEU A 78 8.92 21.69 -1.28
N LEU A 79 9.51 20.58 -0.86
CA LEU A 79 9.95 20.38 0.52
C LEU A 79 11.01 21.42 0.89
N VAL A 80 12.01 21.63 0.03
CA VAL A 80 13.06 22.63 0.23
C VAL A 80 12.49 24.05 0.24
N ALA A 81 11.59 24.38 -0.68
CA ALA A 81 10.94 25.69 -0.71
C ALA A 81 10.20 25.97 0.61
N MET A 82 9.43 24.99 1.10
CA MET A 82 8.73 25.10 2.38
C MET A 82 9.70 25.28 3.56
N LEU A 83 10.83 24.55 3.59
CA LEU A 83 11.83 24.69 4.65
C LEU A 83 12.48 26.09 4.62
N LYS A 84 12.78 26.64 3.44
CA LYS A 84 13.35 27.99 3.27
C LYS A 84 12.44 29.13 3.72
N GLU A 85 11.13 28.91 3.78
CA GLU A 85 10.19 29.91 4.32
C GLU A 85 10.39 30.13 5.83
N LYS A 86 11.05 29.20 6.54
CA LYS A 86 11.04 29.13 8.01
C LYS A 86 12.41 28.97 8.65
N LEU A 87 13.40 28.48 7.90
CA LEU A 87 14.74 28.19 8.39
C LEU A 87 15.78 29.03 7.65
N ASP A 88 16.90 29.27 8.31
CA ASP A 88 18.02 29.97 7.67
C ASP A 88 18.69 29.09 6.60
N GLU A 89 19.37 29.72 5.64
CA GLU A 89 19.94 29.03 4.48
C GLU A 89 20.93 27.91 4.88
N GLU A 90 21.73 28.13 5.92
CA GLU A 90 22.68 27.13 6.44
C GLU A 90 21.96 25.89 6.99
N GLU A 91 20.84 26.07 7.69
CA GLU A 91 20.04 24.98 8.25
C GLU A 91 19.41 24.14 7.14
N VAL A 92 18.83 24.80 6.13
CA VAL A 92 18.23 24.13 4.97
C VAL A 92 19.29 23.33 4.21
N VAL A 93 20.47 23.90 3.96
CA VAL A 93 21.58 23.20 3.30
C VAL A 93 22.03 21.99 4.13
N GLY A 94 22.05 22.11 5.46
CA GLY A 94 22.35 21.03 6.38
C GLY A 94 21.34 19.87 6.26
N ILE A 95 20.05 20.19 6.22
CA ILE A 95 18.95 19.22 6.06
C ILE A 95 19.06 18.52 4.69
N ILE A 96 19.22 19.27 3.59
CA ILE A 96 19.34 18.70 2.23
C ILE A 96 20.53 17.73 2.15
N LYS A 97 21.71 18.14 2.66
CA LYS A 97 22.89 17.27 2.69
C LYS A 97 22.65 16.00 3.50
N ALA A 98 21.86 16.06 4.56
CA ALA A 98 21.51 14.90 5.36
C ALA A 98 20.52 13.98 4.62
N ILE A 99 19.47 14.54 3.99
CA ILE A 99 18.52 13.79 3.15
C ILE A 99 19.27 13.03 2.04
N ASN A 100 20.17 13.71 1.32
CA ASN A 100 20.99 13.10 0.25
C ASN A 100 21.93 11.99 0.74
N ARG A 101 22.18 11.88 2.05
CA ARG A 101 22.95 10.80 2.67
C ARG A 101 22.07 9.64 3.17
N GLY A 102 20.75 9.71 2.95
CA GLY A 102 19.77 8.71 3.37
C GLY A 102 19.28 8.88 4.81
N GLU A 103 19.47 10.04 5.42
CA GLU A 103 18.94 10.31 6.76
C GLU A 103 17.42 10.51 6.72
N ARG A 104 16.71 9.96 7.71
CA ARG A 104 15.24 10.01 7.75
C ARG A 104 14.75 11.44 8.01
N ILE A 105 13.86 11.94 7.15
CA ILE A 105 13.34 13.32 7.16
C ILE A 105 12.80 13.75 8.54
N HIS A 106 12.05 12.89 9.24
CA HIS A 106 11.49 13.21 10.57
C HIS A 106 12.54 13.47 11.66
N ARG A 107 13.81 13.06 11.45
CA ARG A 107 14.93 13.34 12.36
C ARG A 107 15.65 14.64 12.03
N LEU A 108 15.46 15.15 10.81
CA LEU A 108 16.14 16.31 10.27
C LEU A 108 15.28 17.57 10.36
N ILE A 109 13.96 17.42 10.20
CA ILE A 109 13.03 18.54 10.31
C ILE A 109 12.83 18.88 11.79
N PRO A 110 13.00 20.15 12.19
CA PRO A 110 12.69 20.61 13.55
C PRO A 110 11.26 20.23 13.94
N ARG A 111 11.07 19.77 15.18
CA ARG A 111 9.74 19.36 15.68
C ARG A 111 8.66 20.44 15.51
N SER A 112 9.04 21.71 15.60
CA SER A 112 8.16 22.86 15.38
C SER A 112 7.56 22.89 13.97
N LEU A 113 8.24 22.35 12.96
CA LEU A 113 7.82 22.37 11.56
C LEU A 113 7.13 21.08 11.12
N LEU A 114 7.20 19.99 11.91
CA LEU A 114 6.56 18.72 11.55
C LEU A 114 5.05 18.86 11.31
N ARG A 115 4.37 19.67 12.13
CA ARG A 115 2.93 19.92 11.97
C ARG A 115 2.60 20.64 10.65
N GLU A 116 3.46 21.54 10.21
CA GLU A 116 3.28 22.26 8.94
C GLU A 116 3.54 21.34 7.75
N VAL A 117 4.56 20.48 7.85
CA VAL A 117 4.84 19.42 6.85
C VAL A 117 3.64 18.49 6.72
N GLU A 118 3.08 18.04 7.84
CA GLU A 118 1.89 17.18 7.85
C GLU A 118 0.68 17.85 7.22
N GLN A 119 0.49 19.16 7.46
CA GLN A 119 -0.59 19.94 6.85
C GLN A 119 -0.44 20.09 5.34
N ARG A 120 0.80 20.19 4.84
CA ARG A 120 1.13 20.33 3.41
C ARG A 120 1.45 18.99 2.74
N MET A 121 1.31 17.86 3.43
CA MET A 121 1.78 16.56 2.94
C MET A 121 1.16 16.18 1.59
N THR A 122 -0.13 16.44 1.40
CA THR A 122 -0.82 16.23 0.12
C THR A 122 -0.18 17.00 -1.04
N ASP A 123 0.39 18.18 -0.80
CA ASP A 123 1.07 18.96 -1.84
C ASP A 123 2.53 18.48 -2.06
N LEU A 124 3.12 17.84 -1.05
CA LEU A 124 4.50 17.36 -1.08
C LEU A 124 4.64 15.99 -1.73
N ILE A 125 3.61 15.15 -1.77
CA ILE A 125 3.69 13.81 -2.36
C ILE A 125 3.86 13.92 -3.89
N ALA A 126 4.96 13.35 -4.40
CA ALA A 126 5.28 13.25 -5.82
C ALA A 126 4.84 11.91 -6.43
N GLY A 127 4.85 10.84 -5.63
CA GLY A 127 4.46 9.50 -6.06
C GLY A 127 4.54 8.49 -4.93
N ALA A 128 4.22 7.25 -5.25
CA ALA A 128 4.24 6.14 -4.32
C ALA A 128 4.63 4.85 -5.04
N ASP A 129 5.37 3.98 -4.36
CA ASP A 129 5.42 2.59 -4.75
C ASP A 129 4.12 1.90 -4.33
N PHE A 130 3.70 0.91 -5.10
CA PHE A 130 2.60 0.04 -4.74
C PHE A 130 3.01 -1.43 -4.84
N GLU A 131 2.43 -2.26 -3.99
CA GLU A 131 2.52 -3.72 -4.07
C GLU A 131 1.13 -4.32 -4.05
N VAL A 132 0.84 -5.25 -4.96
CA VAL A 132 -0.42 -6.00 -4.98
C VAL A 132 -0.13 -7.47 -4.79
N PHE A 133 -0.96 -8.12 -3.99
CA PHE A 133 -0.88 -9.55 -3.69
C PHE A 133 -2.16 -10.20 -4.19
N ILE A 134 -2.06 -10.93 -5.30
CA ILE A 134 -3.18 -11.55 -6.01
C ILE A 134 -3.12 -13.06 -5.82
N PRO A 135 -4.06 -13.66 -5.08
CA PRO A 135 -4.19 -15.10 -5.00
C PRO A 135 -4.54 -15.70 -6.36
N LEU A 136 -3.91 -16.81 -6.72
CA LEU A 136 -4.17 -17.52 -7.97
C LEU A 136 -4.92 -18.83 -7.69
N GLU A 137 -5.83 -19.20 -8.59
CA GLU A 137 -6.44 -20.54 -8.61
C GLU A 137 -5.44 -21.60 -9.08
N GLU A 138 -4.56 -21.24 -10.01
CA GLU A 138 -3.48 -22.08 -10.52
C GLU A 138 -2.33 -21.24 -11.09
N ILE A 139 -1.12 -21.81 -11.17
CA ILE A 139 0.04 -21.11 -11.76
C ILE A 139 0.00 -21.21 -13.29
N THR A 140 0.01 -20.05 -13.96
CA THR A 140 0.09 -19.97 -15.43
C THR A 140 1.54 -19.88 -15.91
N LYS A 141 1.87 -20.58 -17.01
CA LYS A 141 3.23 -20.61 -17.59
C LYS A 141 3.66 -19.31 -18.28
N GLU A 142 2.69 -18.48 -18.69
CA GLU A 142 2.91 -17.24 -19.46
C GLU A 142 2.93 -15.98 -18.57
N LEU A 143 3.00 -16.14 -17.25
CA LEU A 143 2.80 -15.05 -16.30
C LEU A 143 3.80 -13.89 -16.48
N ASP A 144 5.06 -14.19 -16.80
CA ASP A 144 6.08 -13.17 -17.12
C ASP A 144 5.70 -12.30 -18.32
N GLU A 145 5.14 -12.90 -19.38
CA GLU A 145 4.70 -12.14 -20.56
C GLU A 145 3.46 -11.29 -20.26
N ILE A 146 2.53 -11.82 -19.47
CA ILE A 146 1.31 -11.11 -19.07
C ILE A 146 1.67 -9.88 -18.25
N VAL A 147 2.47 -10.06 -17.20
CA VAL A 147 2.87 -8.98 -16.29
C VAL A 147 3.64 -7.88 -17.03
N LYS A 148 4.59 -8.25 -17.91
CA LYS A 148 5.36 -7.28 -18.71
C LYS A 148 4.53 -6.44 -19.67
N ARG A 149 3.30 -6.86 -20.01
CA ARG A 149 2.38 -6.08 -20.86
C ARG A 149 1.60 -5.04 -20.07
N ILE A 150 1.53 -5.15 -18.75
CA ILE A 150 0.81 -4.20 -17.90
C ILE A 150 1.73 -3.01 -17.61
N ASN A 151 1.35 -1.87 -18.17
CA ASN A 151 2.02 -0.60 -17.87
C ASN A 151 1.92 -0.32 -16.37
N LEU A 152 2.98 0.19 -15.74
CA LEU A 152 3.18 0.42 -14.30
C LEU A 152 3.79 -0.74 -13.50
N ILE A 153 3.76 -1.99 -13.96
CA ILE A 153 4.39 -3.08 -13.20
C ILE A 153 5.88 -3.16 -13.54
N GLU A 154 6.72 -3.05 -12.52
CA GLU A 154 8.19 -3.05 -12.64
C GLU A 154 8.80 -4.38 -12.20
N TYR A 155 8.16 -5.04 -11.23
CA TYR A 155 8.63 -6.30 -10.67
C TYR A 155 7.46 -7.22 -10.35
N PHE A 156 7.71 -8.54 -10.41
CA PHE A 156 6.79 -9.52 -9.88
C PHE A 156 7.51 -10.73 -9.28
N GLU A 157 6.78 -11.41 -8.41
CA GLU A 157 7.22 -12.61 -7.71
C GLU A 157 6.04 -13.56 -7.54
N LEU A 158 6.31 -14.86 -7.58
CA LEU A 158 5.37 -15.90 -7.20
C LEU A 158 5.89 -16.61 -5.96
N PHE A 159 5.05 -16.72 -4.95
CA PHE A 159 5.35 -17.51 -3.77
C PHE A 159 4.11 -18.25 -3.28
N LYS A 160 4.34 -19.27 -2.47
CA LYS A 160 3.30 -20.11 -1.90
C LYS A 160 3.24 -19.91 -0.40
N THR A 161 2.05 -19.76 0.17
CA THR A 161 1.87 -19.53 1.62
C THR A 161 0.54 -20.08 2.11
N SER A 162 0.47 -20.39 3.39
CA SER A 162 -0.81 -20.44 4.12
C SER A 162 -1.35 -19.02 4.25
N ALA A 163 -2.62 -18.82 3.95
CA ALA A 163 -3.33 -17.56 4.06
C ALA A 163 -4.76 -17.78 4.55
N PHE A 164 -5.44 -16.68 4.89
CA PHE A 164 -6.76 -16.68 5.49
C PHE A 164 -7.71 -15.89 4.58
N PRO A 165 -8.10 -16.44 3.41
CA PRO A 165 -8.92 -15.71 2.44
C PRO A 165 -10.35 -15.51 2.95
N VAL A 166 -10.90 -14.33 2.67
CA VAL A 166 -12.31 -13.99 2.95
C VAL A 166 -13.01 -13.56 1.68
N GLU A 167 -14.31 -13.88 1.56
CA GLU A 167 -15.14 -13.40 0.45
C GLU A 167 -15.24 -11.86 0.45
N PRO A 168 -15.01 -11.17 -0.67
CA PRO A 168 -15.07 -9.70 -0.72
C PRO A 168 -16.41 -9.13 -0.27
N GLU A 169 -17.51 -9.84 -0.49
CA GLU A 169 -18.86 -9.47 -0.06
C GLU A 169 -18.94 -9.25 1.46
N LEU A 170 -18.25 -10.07 2.27
CA LEU A 170 -18.22 -9.90 3.72
C LEU A 170 -17.46 -8.64 4.13
N VAL A 171 -16.41 -8.29 3.39
CA VAL A 171 -15.63 -7.07 3.61
C VAL A 171 -16.43 -5.82 3.21
N GLU A 172 -17.19 -5.89 2.11
CA GLU A 172 -18.14 -4.85 1.69
C GLU A 172 -19.23 -4.64 2.76
N GLU A 173 -19.80 -5.71 3.33
CA GLU A 173 -20.81 -5.60 4.38
C GLU A 173 -20.30 -4.88 5.64
N ILE A 174 -19.03 -5.09 6.01
CA ILE A 174 -18.41 -4.38 7.14
C ILE A 174 -18.23 -2.91 6.78
N LEU A 175 -17.77 -2.62 5.56
CA LEU A 175 -17.59 -1.25 5.09
C LEU A 175 -18.91 -0.46 5.13
N ASP A 176 -20.00 -1.07 4.67
CA ASP A 176 -21.33 -0.45 4.65
C ASP A 176 -21.88 -0.14 6.05
N ARG A 177 -21.46 -0.90 7.07
CA ARG A 177 -21.88 -0.73 8.46
C ARG A 177 -20.98 0.22 9.26
N ALA A 178 -19.74 0.43 8.83
CA ALA A 178 -18.76 1.22 9.55
C ALA A 178 -18.95 2.73 9.32
N TYR A 179 -18.99 3.50 10.40
CA TYR A 179 -19.02 4.97 10.34
C TYR A 179 -17.62 5.57 10.32
N HIS A 180 -16.64 4.85 10.88
CA HIS A 180 -15.26 5.28 11.02
C HIS A 180 -14.28 4.21 10.54
N VAL A 181 -13.10 4.64 10.08
CA VAL A 181 -12.03 3.73 9.60
C VAL A 181 -11.63 2.70 10.67
N GLY A 182 -11.58 3.11 11.95
CA GLY A 182 -11.27 2.18 13.04
C GLY A 182 -12.34 1.10 13.25
N GLU A 183 -13.63 1.43 13.08
CA GLU A 183 -14.71 0.43 13.14
C GLU A 183 -14.64 -0.55 11.98
N TYR A 184 -14.31 -0.05 10.79
CA TYR A 184 -14.09 -0.86 9.61
C TYR A 184 -12.96 -1.87 9.85
N LEU A 185 -11.79 -1.41 10.28
CA LEU A 185 -10.61 -2.24 10.51
C LEU A 185 -10.80 -3.26 11.64
N SER A 186 -11.44 -2.88 12.75
CA SER A 186 -11.79 -3.84 13.81
C SER A 186 -12.83 -4.87 13.37
N GLY A 187 -13.72 -4.51 12.43
CA GLY A 187 -14.62 -5.45 11.80
C GLY A 187 -13.87 -6.46 10.93
N LEU A 188 -12.87 -6.00 10.17
CA LEU A 188 -12.01 -6.87 9.36
C LEU A 188 -11.28 -7.89 10.23
N GLU A 189 -10.65 -7.48 11.32
CA GLU A 189 -9.94 -8.41 12.22
C GLU A 189 -10.81 -9.60 12.61
N LYS A 190 -12.05 -9.35 13.05
CA LYS A 190 -12.97 -10.41 13.48
C LYS A 190 -13.25 -11.45 12.40
N ILE A 191 -13.49 -11.02 11.16
CA ILE A 191 -13.80 -11.97 10.08
C ILE A 191 -12.56 -12.72 9.60
N PHE A 192 -11.38 -12.09 9.66
CA PHE A 192 -10.12 -12.73 9.28
C PHE A 192 -9.61 -13.69 10.36
N ASP A 193 -9.91 -13.44 11.63
CA ASP A 193 -9.62 -14.37 12.74
C ASP A 193 -10.45 -15.66 12.65
N GLU A 194 -11.66 -15.58 12.10
CA GLU A 194 -12.55 -16.73 11.89
C GLU A 194 -12.33 -17.42 10.54
N ALA A 195 -11.54 -16.81 9.66
CA ALA A 195 -11.30 -17.31 8.31
C ALA A 195 -10.52 -18.63 8.34
N LYS A 196 -10.88 -19.53 7.43
CA LYS A 196 -10.20 -20.81 7.32
C LYS A 196 -8.84 -20.63 6.65
N GLU A 197 -7.82 -21.26 7.22
CA GLU A 197 -6.50 -21.35 6.60
C GLU A 197 -6.57 -22.16 5.30
N GLU A 198 -6.02 -21.60 4.23
CA GLU A 198 -5.87 -22.23 2.92
C GLU A 198 -4.45 -22.01 2.38
N GLU A 199 -3.91 -23.02 1.71
CA GLU A 199 -2.63 -22.91 1.01
C GLU A 199 -2.86 -22.27 -0.37
N LEU A 200 -2.24 -21.12 -0.64
CA LEU A 200 -2.45 -20.33 -1.85
C LEU A 200 -1.12 -20.02 -2.55
N ASP A 201 -1.15 -20.02 -3.88
CA ASP A 201 -0.13 -19.38 -4.71
C ASP A 201 -0.47 -17.89 -4.84
N ILE A 202 0.47 -17.02 -4.48
CA ILE A 202 0.31 -15.57 -4.47
C ILE A 202 1.22 -14.96 -5.54
N LEU A 203 0.60 -14.22 -6.46
CA LEU A 203 1.29 -13.30 -7.35
C LEU A 203 1.46 -11.97 -6.65
N ARG A 204 2.70 -11.60 -6.35
CA ARG A 204 3.07 -10.25 -5.93
C ARG A 204 3.53 -9.46 -7.14
N VAL A 205 2.96 -8.29 -7.35
CA VAL A 205 3.42 -7.31 -8.36
C VAL A 205 3.74 -6.00 -7.68
N GLU A 206 4.78 -5.33 -8.15
CA GLU A 206 5.23 -4.04 -7.64
C GLU A 206 5.37 -3.04 -8.76
N GLY A 207 5.17 -1.77 -8.45
CA GLY A 207 5.36 -0.70 -9.41
C GLY A 207 5.30 0.67 -8.78
N PHE A 208 5.48 1.69 -9.61
CA PHE A 208 5.45 3.09 -9.20
C PHE A 208 4.26 3.84 -9.81
N ILE A 209 3.63 4.70 -9.02
CA ILE A 209 2.57 5.60 -9.48
C ILE A 209 2.83 7.05 -9.08
N LYS A 210 2.38 7.95 -9.94
CA LYS A 210 2.44 9.40 -9.68
C LYS A 210 1.35 9.84 -8.71
N SER A 211 1.62 10.92 -7.98
CA SER A 211 0.72 11.44 -6.96
C SER A 211 -0.63 11.95 -7.46
N ASP A 212 -0.71 12.30 -8.75
CA ASP A 212 -1.91 12.78 -9.43
C ASP A 212 -2.81 11.65 -9.98
N MET A 213 -2.30 10.41 -10.02
CA MET A 213 -3.09 9.25 -10.37
C MET A 213 -4.17 8.99 -9.32
N LYS A 214 -5.38 8.60 -9.75
CA LYS A 214 -6.45 8.19 -8.84
C LYS A 214 -6.33 6.73 -8.46
N LEU A 215 -6.80 6.40 -7.25
CA LEU A 215 -6.91 4.99 -6.83
C LEU A 215 -7.73 4.17 -7.84
N LYS A 216 -8.80 4.73 -8.38
CA LYS A 216 -9.62 4.09 -9.42
C LYS A 216 -8.86 3.85 -10.74
N GLU A 217 -7.93 4.70 -11.12
CA GLU A 217 -7.11 4.50 -12.32
C GLU A 217 -6.09 3.36 -12.11
N LEU A 218 -5.61 3.20 -10.87
CA LEU A 218 -4.83 2.03 -10.46
C LEU A 218 -5.69 0.76 -10.51
N GLU A 219 -6.94 0.80 -10.00
CA GLU A 219 -7.89 -0.34 -10.09
C GLU A 219 -8.11 -0.79 -11.55
N GLU A 220 -8.29 0.15 -12.48
CA GLU A 220 -8.46 -0.14 -13.91
C GLU A 220 -7.22 -0.79 -14.53
N THR A 221 -6.03 -0.41 -14.07
CA THR A 221 -4.77 -1.04 -14.50
C THR A 221 -4.67 -2.47 -13.97
N LEU A 222 -4.99 -2.68 -12.69
CA LEU A 222 -4.94 -3.97 -12.02
C LEU A 222 -6.04 -4.92 -12.50
N GLN A 223 -7.20 -4.40 -12.92
CA GLN A 223 -8.22 -5.16 -13.63
C GLN A 223 -7.63 -5.84 -14.86
N SER A 224 -6.85 -5.10 -15.65
CA SER A 224 -6.26 -5.63 -16.88
C SER A 224 -5.31 -6.80 -16.60
N LEU A 225 -4.65 -6.82 -15.43
CA LEU A 225 -3.85 -7.95 -14.97
C LEU A 225 -4.74 -9.11 -14.54
N VAL A 226 -5.72 -8.85 -13.68
CA VAL A 226 -6.65 -9.86 -13.14
C VAL A 226 -7.45 -10.56 -14.24
N ASP A 227 -7.81 -9.86 -15.31
CA ASP A 227 -8.51 -10.44 -16.47
C ASP A 227 -7.64 -11.44 -17.26
N GLN A 228 -6.32 -11.41 -17.09
CA GLN A 228 -5.37 -12.21 -17.86
C GLN A 228 -4.70 -13.33 -17.05
N VAL A 229 -4.88 -13.34 -15.73
CA VAL A 229 -4.36 -14.39 -14.84
C VAL A 229 -5.52 -15.13 -14.17
N PRO A 230 -5.35 -16.38 -13.74
CA PRO A 230 -6.38 -17.13 -13.02
C PRO A 230 -6.50 -16.62 -11.58
N ALA A 231 -6.91 -15.36 -11.41
CA ALA A 231 -7.02 -14.71 -10.11
C ALA A 231 -8.22 -15.27 -9.33
N LYS A 232 -7.95 -15.73 -8.11
CA LYS A 232 -8.99 -16.15 -7.18
C LYS A 232 -9.60 -14.91 -6.53
N ARG A 233 -10.92 -14.75 -6.65
CA ARG A 233 -11.66 -13.60 -6.11
C ARG A 233 -11.90 -13.74 -4.60
N VAL A 234 -10.88 -13.40 -3.82
CA VAL A 234 -10.91 -13.37 -2.36
C VAL A 234 -10.10 -12.18 -1.85
N THR A 235 -10.45 -11.63 -0.70
CA THR A 235 -9.67 -10.59 -0.01
C THR A 235 -8.65 -11.23 0.92
N LEU A 236 -7.48 -10.61 1.02
CA LEU A 236 -6.44 -10.98 1.99
C LEU A 236 -6.16 -9.81 2.93
N MET A 237 -5.85 -10.13 4.18
CA MET A 237 -5.29 -9.21 5.17
C MET A 237 -4.10 -9.87 5.85
N PHE A 238 -3.05 -9.09 6.12
CA PHE A 238 -1.80 -9.57 6.71
C PHE A 238 -0.97 -8.40 7.23
N THR A 239 0.03 -8.68 8.04
CA THR A 239 1.07 -7.70 8.35
C THR A 239 2.18 -7.76 7.31
N ARG A 240 2.36 -6.70 6.53
CA ARG A 240 3.46 -6.58 5.55
C ARG A 240 4.66 -5.90 6.20
N VAL A 241 5.79 -6.62 6.32
CA VAL A 241 6.99 -6.12 7.02
C VAL A 241 7.96 -5.40 6.09
N ILE A 242 8.09 -4.09 6.21
CA ILE A 242 8.99 -3.25 5.43
C ILE A 242 10.38 -3.19 6.08
N LEU A 243 11.40 -3.16 5.23
CA LEU A 243 12.82 -3.27 5.55
C LEU A 243 13.53 -1.92 5.71
#